data_AF-A0A4Q9MN12-F1
#
_entry.id   AF-A0A4Q9MN12-F1
#
_cell.length_a   1.000
_cell.length_b   1.000
_cell.length_c   1.000
_cell.angle_alpha   90.00
_cell.angle_beta   90.00
_cell.angle_gamma   90.00
#
_symmetry.space_group_name_H-M   'P 1'
#
loop_
_entity.id
_entity.type
_entity.pdbx_description
1 polymer ?
#
loop_
_entity_poly.entity_id
_entity_poly.type
_entity_poly.pdbx_seq_one_letter_code
_entity_poly.pdbx_strand_id
1 'polypeptide(L)'
;MSSGLLLHPTNGKPYTPFPSPDHHVTKARYITSNDPRGYIPVYEYPLNGQWIMLDMDDGYILWTGIWKALGNSKADIVKIIDSQPDLASQLRRVRGGYLKIQGTWMPYDIALRLARRVAWPIRYDLVPLFGYVHCSHPLAQFSE
;
A
#
# COMPACT_ATOMS: atom_id res chain seq x y z
N MET A 1 11.72 6.67 -29.33
CA MET A 1 10.70 5.73 -28.84
C MET A 1 11.37 4.74 -27.90
N SER A 2 11.27 4.94 -26.58
CA SER A 2 11.46 3.89 -25.58
C SER A 2 10.98 4.42 -24.23
N SER A 3 9.68 4.30 -23.97
CA SER A 3 9.09 4.55 -22.65
C SER A 3 9.06 3.22 -21.90
N GLY A 4 10.23 2.73 -21.49
CA GLY A 4 10.36 1.62 -20.57
C GLY A 4 10.02 2.07 -19.16
N LEU A 5 8.74 2.11 -18.81
CA LEU A 5 8.31 2.19 -17.42
C LEU A 5 8.79 0.92 -16.72
N LEU A 6 9.83 1.07 -15.90
CA LEU A 6 10.43 0.04 -15.09
C LEU A 6 9.34 -0.62 -14.22
N LEU A 7 8.84 -1.75 -14.67
CA LEU A 7 8.39 -2.81 -13.77
C LEU A 7 9.63 -3.16 -12.96
N HIS A 8 9.67 -2.78 -11.69
CA HIS A 8 10.75 -3.16 -10.79
C HIS A 8 10.88 -4.70 -10.83
N PRO A 9 11.96 -5.25 -11.42
CA PRO A 9 12.27 -6.65 -11.23
C PRO A 9 12.83 -6.74 -9.81
N THR A 10 12.23 -7.58 -8.97
CA THR A 10 12.67 -7.83 -7.59
C THR A 10 13.99 -8.61 -7.58
N ASN A 11 15.07 -7.97 -8.06
CA ASN A 11 16.44 -8.44 -7.91
C ASN A 11 16.98 -7.98 -6.54
N GLY A 12 16.47 -8.59 -5.47
CA GLY A 12 17.04 -8.51 -4.12
C GLY A 12 17.14 -7.12 -3.48
N LYS A 13 16.49 -6.08 -4.05
CA LYS A 13 16.45 -4.76 -3.44
C LYS A 13 15.26 -4.66 -2.47
N PRO A 14 15.48 -4.19 -1.23
CA PRO A 14 14.40 -3.93 -0.27
C PRO A 14 13.35 -3.01 -0.88
N TYR A 15 12.09 -3.16 -0.50
CA TYR A 15 11.05 -2.20 -0.88
C TYR A 15 11.32 -0.88 -0.18
N THR A 16 11.88 0.10 -0.92
CA THR A 16 12.25 1.41 -0.39
C THR A 16 11.22 2.46 -0.77
N PRO A 17 10.79 3.32 0.16
CA PRO A 17 9.90 4.42 -0.14
C PRO A 17 10.54 5.40 -1.14
N PHE A 18 9.71 6.02 -1.97
CA PHE A 18 10.14 7.11 -2.82
C PHE A 18 10.24 8.41 -2.00
N PRO A 19 11.18 9.32 -2.35
CA PRO A 19 11.22 10.65 -1.75
C PRO A 19 9.90 11.40 -2.00
N SER A 20 9.40 12.07 -0.96
CA SER A 20 8.26 12.98 -1.05
C SER A 20 8.53 14.22 -0.20
N PRO A 21 8.21 15.43 -0.67
CA PRO A 21 8.34 16.64 0.13
C PRO A 21 7.29 16.71 1.25
N ASP A 22 6.15 16.04 1.10
CA ASP A 22 4.97 16.22 1.95
C ASP A 22 4.94 15.26 3.15
N HIS A 23 5.71 14.16 3.08
CA HIS A 23 5.62 13.07 4.05
C HIS A 23 7.00 12.70 4.62
N HIS A 24 7.15 12.83 5.94
CA HIS A 24 8.31 12.31 6.65
C HIS A 24 8.11 10.83 6.98
N VAL A 25 8.79 9.96 6.23
CA VAL A 25 8.71 8.51 6.41
C VAL A 25 9.68 8.05 7.49
N THR A 26 9.17 7.36 8.51
CA THR A 26 9.97 6.75 9.58
C THR A 26 10.04 5.24 9.41
N LYS A 27 10.97 4.61 10.14
CA LYS A 27 11.09 3.14 10.23
C LYS A 27 10.61 2.67 11.59
N ALA A 28 9.89 1.57 11.61
CA ALA A 28 9.47 0.90 12.84
C ALA A 28 9.50 -0.62 12.67
N ARG A 29 9.49 -1.36 13.79
CA ARG A 29 9.34 -2.81 13.79
C ARG A 29 8.32 -3.21 14.84
N TYR A 30 7.25 -3.88 14.42
CA TYR A 30 6.15 -4.27 15.29
C TYR A 30 6.13 -5.78 15.50
N ILE A 31 6.18 -6.22 16.76
CA ILE A 31 6.08 -7.63 17.13
C ILE A 31 4.64 -8.11 16.93
N THR A 32 4.47 -9.28 16.32
CA THR A 32 3.15 -9.88 16.10
C THR A 32 3.26 -11.39 15.89
N SER A 33 2.32 -12.15 16.43
CA SER A 33 2.17 -13.58 16.17
C SER A 33 1.41 -13.89 14.88
N ASN A 34 0.84 -12.88 14.22
CA ASN A 34 0.08 -13.04 12.98
C ASN A 34 0.97 -13.13 11.72
N ASP A 35 2.29 -12.99 11.88
CA ASP A 35 3.26 -13.11 10.81
C ASP A 35 4.30 -14.17 11.20
N PRO A 36 4.66 -15.11 10.30
CA PRO A 36 5.60 -16.18 10.61
C PRO A 36 7.00 -15.68 11.01
N ARG A 37 7.36 -14.44 10.64
CA ARG A 37 8.61 -13.81 11.08
C ARG A 37 8.60 -13.42 12.57
N GLY A 38 7.42 -13.36 13.20
CA GLY A 38 7.22 -12.86 14.57
C GLY A 38 7.23 -11.33 14.68
N TYR A 39 7.45 -10.62 13.57
CA TYR A 39 7.43 -9.17 13.48
C TYR A 39 7.12 -8.70 12.07
N ILE A 40 6.74 -7.42 11.95
CA ILE A 40 6.57 -6.71 10.67
C ILE A 40 7.45 -5.45 10.73
N PRO A 41 8.53 -5.37 9.95
CA PRO A 41 9.31 -4.14 9.78
C PRO A 41 8.60 -3.24 8.78
N VAL A 42 8.43 -1.96 9.09
CA VAL A 42 7.68 -1.03 8.23
C VAL A 42 8.42 0.26 7.99
N TYR A 43 8.21 0.80 6.79
CA TYR A 43 8.20 2.23 6.57
C TYR A 43 6.80 2.76 6.85
N GLU A 44 6.69 3.87 7.59
CA GLU A 44 5.39 4.42 7.97
C GLU A 44 5.36 5.95 7.97
N TYR A 45 4.16 6.49 7.74
CA TYR A 45 3.86 7.92 7.90
C TYR A 45 2.35 8.11 8.20
N PRO A 46 1.98 9.18 8.91
CA PRO A 46 0.58 9.51 9.16
C PRO A 46 -0.07 10.21 7.96
N LEU A 47 -1.32 9.88 7.67
CA LEU A 47 -2.15 10.56 6.66
C LEU A 47 -3.61 10.54 7.10
N ASN A 48 -4.26 11.70 7.19
CA ASN A 48 -5.68 11.83 7.55
C ASN A 48 -6.07 11.03 8.82
N GLY A 49 -5.22 11.08 9.85
CA GLY A 49 -5.43 10.34 11.11
C GLY A 49 -5.28 8.82 11.01
N GLN A 50 -4.78 8.31 9.89
CA GLN A 50 -4.45 6.90 9.67
C GLN A 50 -2.95 6.71 9.47
N TRP A 51 -2.50 5.48 9.64
CA TRP A 51 -1.11 5.10 9.36
C TRP A 51 -1.03 4.42 8.02
N ILE A 52 -0.14 4.94 7.17
CA ILE A 52 0.21 4.34 5.89
C ILE A 52 1.49 3.56 6.11
N MET A 53 1.53 2.30 5.68
CA MET A 53 2.65 1.41 5.93
C MET A 53 3.03 0.57 4.71
N LEU A 54 4.33 0.38 4.55
CA LEU A 54 4.97 -0.54 3.62
C LEU A 54 5.85 -1.50 4.42
N ASP A 55 5.60 -2.80 4.28
CA ASP A 55 6.48 -3.83 4.82
C ASP A 55 7.83 -3.78 4.09
N MET A 56 8.91 -3.71 4.86
CA MET A 56 10.25 -3.53 4.33
C MET A 56 10.79 -4.77 3.62
N ASP A 57 10.34 -5.97 4.03
CA ASP A 57 10.91 -7.23 3.55
C ASP A 57 10.15 -7.74 2.33
N ASP A 58 8.82 -7.75 2.37
CA ASP A 58 7.97 -8.37 1.34
C ASP A 58 7.16 -7.37 0.50
N GLY A 59 7.18 -6.09 0.86
CA GLY A 59 6.56 -5.02 0.10
C GLY A 59 5.04 -4.93 0.25
N TYR A 60 4.45 -5.67 1.18
CA TYR A 60 3.02 -5.56 1.43
C TYR A 60 2.67 -4.17 1.96
N ILE A 61 1.55 -3.64 1.47
CA ILE A 61 1.01 -2.34 1.86
C ILE A 61 -0.15 -2.54 2.82
N LEU A 62 -0.21 -1.76 3.90
CA LEU A 62 -1.38 -1.71 4.77
C LEU A 62 -2.55 -1.01 4.05
N TRP A 63 -3.31 -1.77 3.26
CA TRP A 63 -4.41 -1.26 2.45
C TRP A 63 -5.53 -0.63 3.29
N THR A 64 -5.81 -1.20 4.47
CA THR A 64 -6.81 -0.62 5.39
C THR A 64 -6.46 0.80 5.82
N GLY A 65 -5.16 1.13 5.95
CA GLY A 65 -4.70 2.48 6.28
C GLY A 65 -5.08 3.48 5.19
N ILE A 66 -4.74 3.16 3.93
CA ILE A 66 -5.09 3.96 2.74
C ILE A 66 -6.61 4.13 2.63
N TRP A 67 -7.35 3.03 2.77
CA TRP A 67 -8.80 3.04 2.62
C TRP A 67 -9.50 3.94 3.65
N LYS A 68 -9.05 3.88 4.91
CA LYS A 68 -9.57 4.75 5.96
C LYS A 68 -9.10 6.20 5.79
N ALA A 69 -7.92 6.45 5.22
CA ALA A 69 -7.42 7.79 4.93
C ALA A 69 -8.24 8.49 3.83
N LEU A 70 -8.91 7.72 2.97
CA LEU A 70 -9.93 8.19 2.02
C LEU A 70 -11.30 8.50 2.68
N GLY A 71 -11.44 8.27 3.99
CA GLY A 71 -12.71 8.43 4.71
C GLY A 71 -13.66 7.24 4.60
N ASN A 72 -13.25 6.14 3.95
CA ASN A 72 -14.11 4.96 3.79
C ASN A 72 -14.14 4.08 5.04
N SER A 73 -15.21 3.32 5.19
CA SER A 73 -15.38 2.38 6.30
C SER A 73 -14.62 1.06 6.05
N LYS A 74 -14.20 0.38 7.11
CA LYS A 74 -13.55 -0.95 7.01
C LYS A 74 -14.48 -2.02 6.42
N ALA A 75 -15.80 -1.88 6.58
CA ALA A 75 -16.78 -2.84 6.09
C ALA A 75 -16.78 -2.96 4.57
N ASP A 76 -16.45 -1.88 3.85
CA ASP A 76 -16.42 -1.87 2.39
C ASP A 76 -15.27 -2.71 1.84
N ILE A 77 -14.13 -2.75 2.54
CA ILE A 77 -13.00 -3.63 2.19
C ILE A 77 -13.41 -5.09 2.24
N VAL A 78 -14.18 -5.49 3.27
CA VAL A 78 -14.62 -6.89 3.44
C VAL A 78 -15.49 -7.31 2.25
N LYS A 79 -16.45 -6.47 1.86
CA LYS A 79 -17.31 -6.73 0.68
C LYS A 79 -16.51 -6.90 -0.61
N ILE A 80 -15.51 -6.04 -0.84
CA ILE A 80 -14.66 -6.11 -2.03
C ILE A 80 -13.86 -7.43 -2.05
N ILE A 81 -13.31 -7.85 -0.91
CA ILE A 81 -12.54 -9.10 -0.83
C ILE A 81 -13.45 -10.32 -1.02
N ASP A 82 -14.63 -10.33 -0.39
CA ASP A 82 -15.54 -11.48 -0.45
C ASP A 82 -16.12 -11.71 -1.86
N SER A 83 -16.17 -10.65 -2.69
CA SER A 83 -16.55 -10.74 -4.10
C SER A 83 -15.42 -11.20 -5.04
N GLN A 84 -14.19 -11.36 -4.54
CA GLN A 84 -13.00 -11.75 -5.32
C GLN A 84 -12.16 -12.80 -4.56
N PRO A 85 -12.54 -14.09 -4.60
CA PRO A 85 -11.87 -15.13 -3.82
C PRO A 85 -10.38 -15.30 -4.18
N ASP A 86 -10.01 -15.12 -5.45
CA ASP A 86 -8.61 -15.18 -5.90
C ASP A 86 -7.74 -14.06 -5.33
N LEU A 87 -8.36 -12.92 -5.01
CA LEU A 87 -7.69 -11.83 -4.32
C LEU A 87 -7.51 -12.19 -2.85
N ALA A 88 -8.52 -12.78 -2.21
CA ALA A 88 -8.53 -13.09 -0.79
C ALA A 88 -7.35 -14.00 -0.36
N SER A 89 -6.94 -14.94 -1.21
CA SER A 89 -5.82 -15.86 -0.95
C SER A 89 -4.44 -15.17 -0.92
N GLN A 90 -4.33 -13.98 -1.50
CA GLN A 90 -3.08 -13.20 -1.57
C GLN A 90 -2.97 -12.15 -0.45
N LEU A 91 -3.99 -12.01 0.39
CA LEU A 91 -4.03 -10.97 1.43
C LEU A 91 -3.54 -11.50 2.76
N ARG A 92 -2.66 -10.72 3.42
CA ARG A 92 -2.27 -10.96 4.81
C ARG A 92 -3.21 -10.19 5.73
N ARG A 93 -3.95 -10.91 6.60
CA ARG A 93 -4.86 -10.32 7.58
C ARG A 93 -4.21 -10.31 8.96
N VAL A 94 -3.79 -9.14 9.43
CA VAL A 94 -3.25 -8.97 10.78
C VAL A 94 -4.39 -8.61 11.75
N ARG A 95 -4.62 -9.45 12.76
CA ARG A 95 -5.71 -9.29 13.75
C ARG A 95 -5.19 -9.47 15.17
N GLY A 96 -5.68 -8.67 16.12
CA GLY A 96 -5.18 -8.71 17.50
C GLY A 96 -3.75 -8.17 17.63
N GLY A 97 -3.26 -8.03 18.86
CA GLY A 97 -1.98 -7.37 19.13
C GLY A 97 -2.02 -5.86 18.87
N TYR A 98 -0.89 -5.28 18.43
CA TYR A 98 -0.74 -3.83 18.32
C TYR A 98 -1.67 -3.22 17.26
N LEU A 99 -2.56 -2.31 17.68
CA LEU A 99 -3.66 -1.78 16.85
C LEU A 99 -3.20 -1.14 15.55
N LYS A 100 -2.04 -0.49 15.55
CA LYS A 100 -1.52 0.31 14.43
C LYS A 100 -1.29 -0.51 13.15
N ILE A 101 -0.89 -1.78 13.29
CA ILE A 101 -0.57 -2.68 12.18
C ILE A 101 -1.75 -3.59 11.77
N GLN A 102 -2.89 -3.49 12.46
CA GLN A 102 -4.03 -4.35 12.19
C GLN A 102 -4.74 -3.93 10.90
N GLY A 103 -5.17 -4.94 10.14
CA GLY A 103 -5.91 -4.73 8.90
C GLY A 103 -5.54 -5.71 7.80
N THR A 104 -5.98 -5.35 6.60
CA THR A 104 -5.64 -6.06 5.37
C THR A 104 -4.36 -5.48 4.81
N TRP A 105 -3.34 -6.33 4.74
CA TRP A 105 -2.09 -6.09 4.02
C TRP A 105 -2.19 -6.73 2.64
N MET A 106 -1.77 -5.99 1.62
CA MET A 106 -1.95 -6.35 0.22
C MET A 106 -0.61 -6.31 -0.54
N PRO A 107 -0.35 -7.26 -1.46
CA PRO A 107 0.82 -7.20 -2.33
C PRO A 107 0.93 -5.87 -3.06
N TYR A 108 2.17 -5.40 -3.22
CA TYR A 108 2.48 -4.08 -3.79
C TYR A 108 1.78 -3.81 -5.13
N ASP A 109 1.86 -4.76 -6.04
CA ASP A 109 1.34 -4.67 -7.41
C ASP A 109 -0.19 -4.61 -7.44
N ILE A 110 -0.87 -5.30 -6.52
CA ILE A 110 -2.32 -5.22 -6.36
C ILE A 110 -2.71 -3.89 -5.73
N ALA A 111 -2.00 -3.47 -4.66
CA ALA A 111 -2.25 -2.20 -3.99
C ALA A 111 -2.08 -1.02 -4.94
N LEU A 112 -1.04 -1.02 -5.77
CA LEU A 112 -0.79 -0.02 -6.80
C LEU A 112 -1.93 0.02 -7.83
N ARG A 113 -2.36 -1.15 -8.33
CA ARG A 113 -3.45 -1.25 -9.32
C ARG A 113 -4.78 -0.73 -8.77
N LEU A 114 -5.11 -1.06 -7.52
CA LEU A 114 -6.32 -0.58 -6.86
C LEU A 114 -6.25 0.91 -6.55
N ALA A 115 -5.13 1.39 -5.99
CA ALA A 115 -4.95 2.81 -5.70
C ALA A 115 -5.21 3.69 -6.93
N ARG A 116 -4.83 3.22 -8.14
CA ARG A 116 -5.02 4.00 -9.38
C ARG A 116 -6.50 4.24 -9.71
N ARG A 117 -7.36 3.36 -9.21
CA ARG A 117 -8.81 3.40 -9.44
C ARG A 117 -9.54 4.18 -8.35
N VAL A 118 -9.12 4.01 -7.09
CA VAL A 118 -9.91 4.48 -5.93
C VAL A 118 -9.24 5.56 -5.08
N ALA A 119 -7.91 5.71 -5.17
CA ALA A 119 -7.15 6.60 -4.30
C ALA A 119 -6.72 7.91 -4.99
N TRP A 120 -7.40 8.31 -6.07
CA TRP A 120 -7.14 9.56 -6.78
C TRP A 120 -7.09 10.81 -5.87
N PRO A 121 -7.98 10.97 -4.86
CA PRO A 121 -7.97 12.15 -4.00
C PRO A 121 -6.70 12.33 -3.18
N ILE A 122 -5.99 11.25 -2.84
CA ILE A 122 -4.76 11.25 -2.02
C ILE A 122 -3.53 10.79 -2.81
N ARG A 123 -3.60 10.80 -4.14
CA ARG A 123 -2.56 10.18 -5.01
C ARG A 123 -1.15 10.73 -4.78
N TYR A 124 -1.02 12.02 -4.45
CA TYR A 124 0.27 12.63 -4.15
C TYR A 124 0.78 12.23 -2.76
N ASP A 125 -0.12 12.03 -1.80
CA ASP A 125 0.23 11.51 -0.48
C ASP A 125 0.72 10.07 -0.51
N LEU A 126 0.39 9.31 -1.57
CA LEU A 126 0.85 7.93 -1.77
C LEU A 126 2.16 7.84 -2.56
N VAL A 127 2.78 8.96 -2.93
CA VAL A 127 4.10 8.99 -3.59
C VAL A 127 5.15 8.18 -2.81
N PRO A 128 5.27 8.27 -1.46
CA PRO A 128 6.22 7.44 -0.73
C PRO A 128 6.08 5.94 -1.00
N LEU A 129 4.87 5.44 -1.28
CA LEU A 129 4.64 4.03 -1.59
C LEU A 129 4.84 3.73 -3.07
N PHE A 130 4.27 4.55 -3.95
CA PHE A 130 4.05 4.21 -5.36
C PHE A 130 4.83 5.06 -6.37
N GLY A 131 5.53 6.09 -5.89
CA GLY A 131 6.23 7.08 -6.71
C GLY A 131 5.28 7.96 -7.52
N TYR A 132 5.85 8.94 -8.22
CA TYR A 132 5.09 9.86 -9.08
C TYR A 132 4.45 9.19 -10.30
N VAL A 133 4.89 7.98 -10.66
CA VAL A 133 4.31 7.13 -11.73
C VAL A 133 2.83 6.83 -11.48
N HIS A 134 2.37 6.95 -10.23
CA HIS A 134 0.97 6.81 -9.88
C HIS A 134 0.12 8.08 -10.13
N CYS A 135 0.75 9.25 -10.18
CA CYS A 135 0.05 10.54 -10.20
C CYS A 135 -0.44 10.97 -11.58
N SER A 136 -0.02 10.30 -12.65
CA SER A 136 -0.52 10.55 -14.01
C SER A 136 -1.95 10.04 -14.17
N HIS A 137 -2.85 10.92 -14.61
CA HIS A 137 -4.26 10.61 -14.83
C HIS A 137 -4.44 9.47 -15.86
N PRO A 138 -5.36 8.50 -15.66
CA PRO A 138 -5.62 7.43 -16.62
C PRO A 138 -6.06 7.93 -18.01
N LEU A 139 -6.59 9.16 -18.10
CA LEU A 139 -7.05 9.75 -19.36
C LEU A 139 -5.92 10.21 -20.29
N ALA A 140 -4.65 10.17 -19.86
CA ALA A 140 -3.52 10.55 -20.71
C ALA A 140 -3.05 9.45 -21.69
N GLN A 141 -3.78 8.32 -21.80
CA GLN A 141 -3.45 7.22 -22.73
C GLN A 141 -4.45 7.05 -23.88
N PHE A 142 -5.38 8.00 -24.06
CA PHE A 142 -6.27 8.06 -25.22
C PHE A 142 -6.24 9.47 -25.84
N SER A 143 -5.07 9.85 -26.35
CA SER A 143 -4.96 10.91 -27.34
C SER A 143 -3.77 10.58 -28.23
N GLU A 144 -4.11 10.33 -29.50
CA GLU A 144 -3.28 9.92 -30.65
C GLU A 144 -3.02 8.41 -30.83
#